data_AF-A0A6G3PXJ8-F1
#
_entry.id   AF-A0A6G3PXJ8-F1
#
_cell.length_a   1.000
_cell.length_b   1.000
_cell.length_c   1.000
_cell.angle_alpha   90.00
_cell.angle_beta   90.00
_cell.angle_gamma   90.00
#
_symmetry.space_group_name_H-M   'P 1'
#
loop_
_entity.id
_entity.type
_entity.pdbx_description
1 polymer ?
#
loop_
_entity_poly.entity_id
_entity_poly.type
_entity_poly.pdbx_seq_one_letter_code
_entity_poly.pdbx_strand_id
1 'polypeptide(L)'
;PLGLGRRWQLVHLLGAVLVAAFANSPYRGGRRTGWRSTRQSLWADLDPGRTLAPRPGRPPREAWAAHVLDAPVLCVRCDEGPWEVPEGLTFRRWIRTGSPRPPTRADLDYHLTTLFPPVRPRGHLELRMIDAQRGPDGWVVPLAVATALFDDPEAAEAVYRAVKPLAETAGSAVAPLNPLWTTAAREGLADPELRAAATACFDAVHPALERMGASDGVRGTVADFADRYVARGRCPADDLPDPDALTDPALLTEPGLLDAPGLLTGPLPPGAPGVSPHSPGRPPYSRASDAPGPPALPPHPGKAASA
;
A
#
# COMPACT_ATOMS: atom_id res chain seq x y z
N PRO A 1 13.55 4.87 -20.54
CA PRO A 1 12.56 5.25 -21.59
C PRO A 1 11.91 6.64 -21.46
N LEU A 2 11.31 7.01 -20.32
CA LEU A 2 10.46 8.22 -20.24
C LEU A 2 11.13 9.48 -19.64
N GLY A 3 12.34 9.36 -19.08
CA GLY A 3 12.96 10.43 -18.29
C GLY A 3 12.26 10.66 -16.94
N LEU A 4 12.86 11.46 -16.05
CA LEU A 4 12.41 11.61 -14.66
C LEU A 4 10.98 12.17 -14.54
N GLY A 5 10.66 13.24 -15.27
CA GLY A 5 9.36 13.93 -15.17
C GLY A 5 8.18 13.03 -15.57
N ARG A 6 8.27 12.39 -16.74
CA ARG A 6 7.21 11.50 -17.22
C ARG A 6 7.11 10.21 -16.39
N ARG A 7 8.22 9.61 -15.92
CA ARG A 7 8.16 8.47 -14.97
C ARG A 7 7.45 8.86 -13.67
N TRP A 8 7.72 10.06 -13.16
CA TRP A 8 7.07 10.58 -11.96
C TRP A 8 5.57 10.82 -12.15
N GLN A 9 5.15 11.35 -13.28
CA GLN A 9 3.72 11.49 -13.60
C GLN A 9 3.05 10.12 -13.79
N LEU A 10 3.69 9.23 -14.56
CA LEU A 10 3.20 7.89 -14.84
C LEU A 10 2.90 7.14 -13.54
N VAL A 11 3.85 7.08 -12.61
CA VAL A 11 3.70 6.26 -11.39
C VAL A 11 2.56 6.73 -10.48
N HIS A 12 2.19 8.01 -10.49
CA HIS A 12 1.06 8.51 -9.68
C HIS A 12 -0.31 8.18 -10.29
N LEU A 13 -0.41 8.19 -11.62
CA LEU A 13 -1.65 7.80 -12.33
C LEU A 13 -1.79 6.28 -12.37
N LEU A 14 -0.72 5.59 -12.77
CA LEU A 14 -0.64 4.13 -12.78
C LEU A 14 -0.86 3.54 -11.39
N GLY A 15 -0.44 4.23 -10.32
CA GLY A 15 -0.67 3.79 -8.95
C GLY A 15 -2.13 3.47 -8.63
N ALA A 16 -3.09 4.26 -9.13
CA ALA A 16 -4.52 3.97 -8.95
C ALA A 16 -4.97 2.72 -9.73
N VAL A 17 -4.47 2.54 -10.97
CA VAL A 17 -4.74 1.35 -11.76
C VAL A 17 -4.19 0.09 -11.08
N LEU A 18 -3.00 0.18 -10.47
CA LEU A 18 -2.40 -0.91 -9.70
C LEU A 18 -3.20 -1.21 -8.42
N VAL A 19 -3.70 -0.19 -7.71
CA VAL A 19 -4.64 -0.40 -6.58
C VAL A 19 -5.86 -1.17 -7.05
N ALA A 20 -6.46 -0.77 -8.16
CA ALA A 20 -7.68 -1.38 -8.67
C ALA A 20 -7.47 -2.84 -9.13
N ALA A 21 -6.41 -3.10 -9.91
CA ALA A 21 -6.11 -4.42 -10.45
C ALA A 21 -5.69 -5.43 -9.37
N PHE A 22 -4.96 -4.97 -8.36
CA PHE A 22 -4.39 -5.83 -7.31
C PHE A 22 -5.11 -5.72 -5.96
N ALA A 23 -6.30 -5.10 -5.90
CA ALA A 23 -7.08 -5.03 -4.68
C ALA A 23 -7.33 -6.42 -4.10
N ASN A 24 -6.99 -6.64 -2.83
CA ASN A 24 -7.03 -7.96 -2.19
C ASN A 24 -7.35 -7.88 -0.68
N SER A 25 -8.03 -6.82 -0.25
CA SER A 25 -8.31 -6.58 1.17
C SER A 25 -9.73 -6.06 1.42
N PRO A 26 -10.81 -6.80 1.08
CA PRO A 26 -12.18 -6.27 1.18
C PRO A 26 -12.79 -6.33 2.58
N TYR A 27 -12.05 -6.82 3.58
CA TYR A 27 -12.53 -7.07 4.94
C TYR A 27 -11.81 -6.24 6.01
N ARG A 28 -12.54 -5.95 7.10
CA ARG A 28 -11.99 -5.43 8.35
C ARG A 28 -12.72 -6.08 9.52
N GLY A 29 -11.97 -6.64 10.47
CA GLY A 29 -12.57 -7.27 11.66
C GLY A 29 -13.58 -8.38 11.33
N GLY A 30 -13.30 -9.17 10.28
CA GLY A 30 -14.19 -10.25 9.85
C GLY A 30 -15.48 -9.79 9.15
N ARG A 31 -15.57 -8.54 8.68
CA ARG A 31 -16.75 -8.06 7.94
C ARG A 31 -16.34 -7.41 6.63
N ARG A 32 -17.14 -7.58 5.57
CA ARG A 32 -16.95 -6.82 4.31
C ARG A 32 -17.13 -5.34 4.60
N THR A 33 -16.28 -4.52 4.01
CA THR A 33 -16.30 -3.07 4.20
C THR A 33 -16.99 -2.31 3.08
N GLY A 34 -17.29 -3.00 1.96
CA GLY A 34 -17.73 -2.37 0.72
C GLY A 34 -16.60 -1.80 -0.15
N TRP A 35 -15.34 -1.93 0.29
CA TRP A 35 -14.15 -1.60 -0.50
C TRP A 35 -13.54 -2.87 -1.08
N ARG A 36 -12.93 -2.79 -2.27
CA ARG A 36 -12.05 -3.86 -2.77
C ARG A 36 -10.68 -3.84 -2.06
N SER A 37 -10.16 -2.65 -1.78
CA SER A 37 -8.96 -2.44 -0.96
C SER A 37 -9.29 -1.60 0.27
N THR A 38 -9.73 -2.24 1.35
CA THR A 38 -9.85 -1.61 2.67
C THR A 38 -8.49 -1.09 3.14
N ARG A 39 -7.39 -1.80 2.83
CA ARG A 39 -6.05 -1.33 3.18
C ARG A 39 -5.80 0.07 2.62
N GLN A 40 -6.13 0.30 1.34
CA GLN A 40 -5.92 1.60 0.72
C GLN A 40 -6.83 2.69 1.30
N SER A 41 -8.08 2.38 1.62
CA SER A 41 -8.98 3.31 2.33
C SER A 41 -8.41 3.70 3.70
N LEU A 42 -7.90 2.74 4.48
CA LEU A 42 -7.28 3.04 5.77
C LEU A 42 -6.03 3.92 5.62
N TRP A 43 -5.19 3.69 4.60
CA TRP A 43 -4.03 4.56 4.33
C TRP A 43 -4.42 6.00 4.00
N ALA A 44 -5.56 6.20 3.35
CA ALA A 44 -6.09 7.53 3.05
C ALA A 44 -6.55 8.28 4.31
N ASP A 45 -7.02 7.56 5.33
CA ASP A 45 -7.48 8.12 6.62
C ASP A 45 -6.35 8.33 7.64
N LEU A 46 -5.12 7.88 7.34
CA LEU A 46 -3.94 8.13 8.18
C LEU A 46 -3.44 9.58 8.05
N ASP A 47 -2.46 9.95 8.87
CA ASP A 47 -1.88 11.30 8.92
C ASP A 47 -1.50 11.83 7.52
N PRO A 48 -2.24 12.80 6.98
CA PRO A 48 -2.04 13.30 5.62
C PRO A 48 -0.70 14.02 5.46
N GLY A 49 -0.08 14.47 6.56
CA GLY A 49 1.25 15.06 6.54
C GLY A 49 2.34 14.07 6.12
N ARG A 50 2.11 12.76 6.26
CA ARG A 50 3.09 11.70 5.96
C ARG A 50 2.62 10.69 4.89
N THR A 51 1.32 10.58 4.64
CA THR A 51 0.77 9.54 3.75
C THR A 51 0.35 10.04 2.37
N LEU A 52 0.26 11.35 2.16
CA LEU A 52 -0.09 11.91 0.86
C LEU A 52 1.10 11.94 -0.10
N ALA A 53 0.82 11.85 -1.40
CA ALA A 53 1.80 12.14 -2.43
C ALA A 53 2.28 13.61 -2.38
N PRO A 54 3.45 13.94 -2.95
CA PRO A 54 3.83 15.33 -3.14
C PRO A 54 2.81 16.08 -4.00
N ARG A 55 2.54 17.35 -3.67
CA ARG A 55 1.64 18.20 -4.45
C ARG A 55 2.11 18.28 -5.92
N PRO A 56 1.19 18.18 -6.90
CA PRO A 56 1.53 18.35 -8.30
C PRO A 56 1.93 19.81 -8.62
N GLY A 57 2.49 20.04 -9.81
CA GLY A 57 2.83 21.37 -10.31
C GLY A 57 4.25 21.85 -10.04
N ARG A 58 5.10 21.03 -9.42
CA ARG A 58 6.54 21.28 -9.27
C ARG A 58 7.36 20.18 -9.98
N PRO A 59 8.60 20.47 -10.40
CA PRO A 59 9.53 19.43 -10.82
C PRO A 59 9.67 18.33 -9.74
N PRO A 60 9.82 17.04 -10.10
CA PRO A 60 9.74 15.92 -9.13
C PRO A 60 10.64 16.07 -7.90
N ARG A 61 11.88 16.55 -8.10
CA ARG A 61 12.85 16.75 -7.01
C ARG A 61 12.40 17.84 -6.04
N GLU A 62 11.88 18.95 -6.56
CA GLU A 62 11.39 20.06 -5.75
C GLU A 62 10.08 19.70 -5.04
N ALA A 63 9.19 18.97 -5.71
CA ALA A 63 7.96 18.47 -5.10
C ALA A 63 8.27 17.55 -3.92
N TRP A 64 9.19 16.60 -4.10
CA TRP A 64 9.62 15.70 -3.03
C TRP A 64 10.31 16.44 -1.90
N ALA A 65 11.27 17.33 -2.20
CA ALA A 65 11.96 18.10 -1.17
C ALA A 65 10.99 18.98 -0.36
N ALA A 66 10.02 19.62 -1.01
CA ALA A 66 8.98 20.39 -0.33
C ALA A 66 8.13 19.50 0.59
N HIS A 67 7.69 18.34 0.09
CA HIS A 67 6.92 17.37 0.88
C HIS A 67 7.70 16.91 2.12
N VAL A 68 8.98 16.53 1.97
CA VAL A 68 9.84 16.13 3.10
C VAL A 68 9.97 17.24 4.13
N LEU A 69 10.18 18.48 3.69
CA LEU A 69 10.33 19.63 4.57
C LEU A 69 9.03 19.99 5.31
N ASP A 70 7.90 19.83 4.65
CA ASP A 70 6.59 20.21 5.21
C ASP A 70 5.93 19.09 6.01
N ALA A 71 6.42 17.84 5.90
CA ALA A 71 5.91 16.71 6.66
C ALA A 71 6.20 16.84 8.18
N PRO A 72 5.27 16.42 9.05
CA PRO A 72 5.48 16.36 10.49
C PRO A 72 6.57 15.35 10.87
N VAL A 73 7.49 15.77 11.73
CA VAL A 73 8.49 14.92 12.37
C VAL A 73 7.76 13.90 13.24
N LEU A 74 8.05 12.61 13.03
CA LEU A 74 7.43 11.55 13.83
C LEU A 74 7.96 11.56 15.26
N CYS A 75 9.28 11.66 15.41
CA CYS A 75 9.94 11.80 16.69
C CYS A 75 11.37 12.33 16.51
N VAL A 76 11.91 12.92 17.58
CA VAL A 76 13.31 13.32 17.68
C VAL A 76 14.04 12.23 18.46
N ARG A 77 14.97 11.55 17.78
CA ARG A 77 15.74 10.47 18.39
C ARG A 77 16.80 11.03 19.34
N CYS A 78 17.00 10.32 20.44
CA CYS A 78 18.07 10.51 21.40
C CYS A 78 18.71 9.15 21.71
N ASP A 79 20.00 9.19 22.08
CA ASP A 79 20.76 7.98 22.40
C ASP A 79 20.41 7.44 23.80
N GLU A 80 20.07 8.35 24.71
CA GLU A 80 19.65 8.02 26.07
C GLU A 80 18.21 8.46 26.32
N GLY A 81 17.40 7.57 26.89
CA GLY A 81 16.02 7.85 27.27
C GLY A 81 14.99 7.72 26.13
N PRO A 82 13.73 8.10 26.40
CA PRO A 82 12.65 8.01 25.43
C PRO A 82 12.76 9.08 24.34
N TRP A 83 12.38 8.72 23.12
CA TRP A 83 12.33 9.68 22.00
C TRP A 83 11.19 10.68 22.17
N GLU A 84 11.46 11.95 21.85
CA GLU A 84 10.47 13.01 21.92
C GLU A 84 9.51 12.92 20.71
N VAL A 85 8.21 13.12 20.93
CA VAL A 85 7.18 13.13 19.88
C VAL A 85 6.60 14.54 19.80
N PRO A 86 7.26 15.47 19.09
CA PRO A 86 6.86 16.86 19.09
C PRO A 86 5.58 17.08 18.28
N GLU A 87 4.59 17.72 18.87
CA GLU A 87 3.34 18.03 18.19
C GLU A 87 3.53 19.19 17.19
N GLY A 88 3.10 18.98 15.94
CA GLY A 88 3.12 20.01 14.90
C GLY A 88 4.51 20.49 14.44
N LEU A 89 5.59 19.81 14.83
CA LEU A 89 6.93 20.12 14.33
C LEU A 89 7.13 19.56 12.92
N THR A 90 7.32 20.42 11.92
CA THR A 90 7.76 20.01 10.59
C THR A 90 9.27 20.05 10.48
N PHE A 91 9.85 19.29 9.55
CA PHE A 91 11.30 19.30 9.35
C PHE A 91 11.82 20.69 8.95
N ARG A 92 11.04 21.45 8.17
CA ARG A 92 11.33 22.85 7.83
C ARG A 92 11.40 23.73 9.06
N ARG A 93 10.44 23.60 9.98
CA ARG A 93 10.43 24.36 11.23
C ARG A 93 11.65 23.98 12.07
N TRP A 94 11.95 22.69 12.17
CA TRP A 94 13.09 22.20 12.93
C TRP A 94 14.43 22.77 12.45
N ILE A 95 14.67 22.81 11.13
CA ILE A 95 15.86 23.46 10.55
C ILE A 95 15.93 24.94 10.91
N ARG A 96 14.80 25.65 10.83
CA ARG A 96 14.75 27.11 11.04
C ARG A 96 14.92 27.50 12.51
N THR A 97 14.37 26.72 13.44
CA THR A 97 14.38 27.05 14.87
C THR A 97 15.56 26.44 15.60
N GLY A 98 16.12 25.32 15.10
CA GLY A 98 17.14 24.56 15.82
C GLY A 98 16.65 24.00 17.17
N SER A 99 15.34 23.90 17.37
CA SER A 99 14.70 23.42 18.60
C SER A 99 13.87 22.17 18.29
N PRO A 100 13.89 21.12 19.16
CA PRO A 100 14.46 21.08 20.52
C PRO A 100 16.00 21.04 20.58
N ARG A 101 16.65 20.66 19.49
CA ARG A 101 18.09 20.78 19.22
C ARG A 101 18.31 20.96 17.71
N PRO A 102 19.50 21.35 17.22
CA PRO A 102 19.76 21.37 15.79
C PRO A 102 19.53 19.98 15.15
N PRO A 103 18.83 19.89 14.00
CA PRO A 103 18.67 18.62 13.30
C PRO A 103 19.99 18.17 12.67
N THR A 104 20.25 16.88 12.73
CA THR A 104 21.42 16.23 12.14
C THR A 104 21.06 15.57 10.80
N ARG A 105 22.08 15.09 10.08
CA ARG A 105 21.85 14.26 8.89
C ARG A 105 21.10 12.97 9.22
N ALA A 106 21.41 12.36 10.37
CA ALA A 106 20.74 11.15 10.84
C ALA A 106 19.26 11.37 11.18
N ASP A 107 18.86 12.58 11.57
CA ASP A 107 17.45 12.95 11.74
C ASP A 107 16.73 13.04 10.41
N LEU A 108 17.36 13.63 9.38
CA LEU A 108 16.80 13.68 8.02
C LEU A 108 16.65 12.27 7.44
N ASP A 109 17.68 11.45 7.55
CA ASP A 109 17.67 10.08 7.01
C ASP A 109 16.56 9.24 7.68
N TYR A 110 16.34 9.42 8.99
CA TYR A 110 15.22 8.80 9.70
C TYR A 110 13.86 9.38 9.27
N HIS A 111 13.72 10.70 9.22
CA HIS A 111 12.49 11.39 8.79
C HIS A 111 12.02 10.90 7.42
N LEU A 112 12.94 10.69 6.47
CA LEU A 112 12.63 10.11 5.16
C LEU A 112 12.02 8.70 5.22
N THR A 113 12.35 7.91 6.24
CA THR A 113 11.78 6.56 6.45
C THR A 113 10.37 6.61 7.03
N THR A 114 10.01 7.70 7.70
CA THR A 114 8.68 7.90 8.32
C THR A 114 7.65 8.51 7.37
N LEU A 115 8.03 8.79 6.13
CA LEU A 115 7.10 9.19 5.07
C LEU A 115 6.59 7.95 4.36
N PHE A 116 5.27 7.88 4.19
CA PHE A 116 4.57 6.76 3.58
C PHE A 116 3.64 7.19 2.44
N PRO A 117 4.11 8.03 1.48
CA PRO A 117 3.32 8.34 0.30
C PRO A 117 3.06 7.05 -0.51
N PRO A 118 2.08 7.04 -1.43
CA PRO A 118 1.86 5.87 -2.29
C PRO A 118 3.11 5.54 -3.15
N VAL A 119 3.90 6.55 -3.51
CA VAL A 119 5.17 6.41 -4.23
C VAL A 119 6.27 7.15 -3.49
N ARG A 120 7.34 6.45 -3.09
CA ARG A 120 8.48 7.05 -2.37
C ARG A 120 9.77 6.98 -3.19
N PRO A 121 10.45 8.10 -3.48
CA PRO A 121 11.73 8.08 -4.18
C PRO A 121 12.92 7.89 -3.21
N ARG A 122 13.80 6.92 -3.51
CA ARG A 122 15.05 6.61 -2.75
C ARG A 122 16.29 6.43 -3.62
N GLY A 123 16.23 6.85 -4.89
CA GLY A 123 17.18 6.46 -5.96
C GLY A 123 16.56 5.43 -6.91
N HIS A 124 15.55 4.72 -6.42
CA HIS A 124 14.51 4.01 -7.17
C HIS A 124 13.13 4.54 -6.72
N LEU A 125 12.06 4.09 -7.38
CA LEU A 125 10.69 4.37 -6.96
C LEU A 125 10.17 3.18 -6.17
N GLU A 126 9.80 3.40 -4.90
CA GLU A 126 9.06 2.42 -4.11
C GLU A 126 7.56 2.59 -4.40
N LEU A 127 6.91 1.56 -4.93
CA LEU A 127 5.45 1.49 -5.08
C LEU A 127 4.86 0.85 -3.83
N ARG A 128 4.07 1.60 -3.06
CA ARG A 128 3.65 1.25 -1.69
C ARG A 128 2.16 0.97 -1.55
N MET A 129 1.43 1.03 -2.65
CA MET A 129 -0.03 1.00 -2.72
C MET A 129 -0.61 -0.36 -3.11
N ILE A 130 0.20 -1.35 -3.44
CA ILE A 130 -0.29 -2.67 -3.87
C ILE A 130 -0.64 -3.49 -2.63
N ASP A 131 -1.84 -4.07 -2.59
CA ASP A 131 -2.23 -4.99 -1.51
C ASP A 131 -1.36 -6.24 -1.53
N ALA A 132 -1.16 -6.86 -0.37
CA ALA A 132 -0.47 -8.15 -0.32
C ALA A 132 -1.22 -9.19 -1.16
N GLN A 133 -0.53 -9.81 -2.12
CA GLN A 133 -1.09 -10.86 -2.96
C GLN A 133 -0.89 -12.23 -2.31
N ARG A 134 -1.90 -13.11 -2.42
CA ARG A 134 -1.89 -14.44 -1.80
C ARG A 134 -1.26 -15.49 -2.73
N GLY A 135 -0.85 -16.60 -2.14
CA GLY A 135 -0.31 -17.76 -2.87
C GLY A 135 1.21 -17.67 -3.10
N PRO A 136 1.85 -18.81 -3.42
CA PRO A 136 3.30 -18.89 -3.63
C PRO A 136 3.80 -17.93 -4.73
N ASP A 137 2.97 -17.68 -5.74
CA ASP A 137 3.31 -16.81 -6.89
C ASP A 137 2.63 -15.44 -6.82
N GLY A 138 2.00 -15.08 -5.70
CA GLY A 138 1.15 -13.88 -5.61
C GLY A 138 1.87 -12.58 -6.02
N TRP A 139 3.16 -12.46 -5.71
CA TRP A 139 3.95 -11.28 -6.05
C TRP A 139 4.57 -11.29 -7.44
N VAL A 140 4.52 -12.41 -8.16
CA VAL A 140 5.08 -12.53 -9.52
C VAL A 140 4.41 -11.54 -10.46
N VAL A 141 3.08 -11.47 -10.45
CA VAL A 141 2.33 -10.61 -11.38
C VAL A 141 2.54 -9.13 -11.10
N PRO A 142 2.36 -8.60 -9.87
CA PRO A 142 2.65 -7.19 -9.59
C PRO A 142 4.07 -6.78 -9.96
N LEU A 143 5.06 -7.64 -9.68
CA LEU A 143 6.46 -7.38 -10.02
C LEU A 143 6.67 -7.34 -11.53
N ALA A 144 6.23 -8.37 -12.25
CA ALA A 144 6.38 -8.46 -13.70
C ALA A 144 5.70 -7.29 -14.43
N VAL A 145 4.47 -6.94 -14.02
CA VAL A 145 3.71 -5.81 -14.56
C VAL A 145 4.43 -4.50 -14.29
N ALA A 146 4.82 -4.21 -13.04
CA ALA A 146 5.52 -2.96 -12.72
C ALA A 146 6.85 -2.86 -13.48
N THR A 147 7.64 -3.93 -13.52
CA THR A 147 8.91 -3.97 -14.25
C THR A 147 8.72 -3.72 -15.74
N ALA A 148 7.81 -4.42 -16.40
CA ALA A 148 7.55 -4.25 -17.82
C ALA A 148 7.08 -2.82 -18.16
N LEU A 149 6.13 -2.28 -17.40
CA LEU A 149 5.56 -0.96 -17.65
C LEU A 149 6.55 0.20 -17.45
N PHE A 150 7.62 0.01 -16.67
CA PHE A 150 8.60 1.05 -16.42
C PHE A 150 9.89 0.91 -17.24
N ASP A 151 10.29 -0.31 -17.56
CA ASP A 151 11.62 -0.59 -18.11
C ASP A 151 11.60 -0.97 -19.60
N ASP A 152 10.52 -1.57 -20.10
CA ASP A 152 10.33 -1.74 -21.55
C ASP A 152 9.89 -0.41 -22.20
N PRO A 153 10.62 0.10 -23.22
CA PRO A 153 10.31 1.40 -23.80
C PRO A 153 8.94 1.51 -24.48
N GLU A 154 8.49 0.45 -25.15
CA GLU A 154 7.21 0.45 -25.86
C GLU A 154 6.04 0.40 -24.88
N ALA A 155 6.11 -0.49 -23.88
CA ALA A 155 5.09 -0.58 -22.84
C ALA A 155 5.01 0.71 -22.02
N ALA A 156 6.14 1.31 -21.68
CA ALA A 156 6.17 2.58 -20.95
C ALA A 156 5.48 3.72 -21.73
N GLU A 157 5.64 3.78 -23.05
CA GLU A 157 4.96 4.78 -23.88
C GLU A 157 3.46 4.47 -24.05
N ALA A 158 3.11 3.21 -24.28
CA ALA A 158 1.72 2.77 -24.40
C ALA A 158 0.92 3.06 -23.12
N VAL A 159 1.46 2.67 -21.96
CA VAL A 159 0.80 2.87 -20.68
C VAL A 159 0.71 4.34 -20.30
N TYR A 160 1.74 5.14 -20.62
CA TYR A 160 1.70 6.58 -20.38
C TYR A 160 0.52 7.24 -21.12
N ARG A 161 0.24 6.82 -22.37
CA ARG A 161 -0.92 7.31 -23.13
C ARG A 161 -2.24 6.82 -22.53
N ALA A 162 -2.29 5.55 -22.12
CA ALA A 162 -3.50 4.95 -21.56
C ALA A 162 -3.92 5.59 -20.23
N VAL A 163 -2.98 5.92 -19.34
CA VAL A 163 -3.31 6.46 -18.02
C VAL A 163 -3.41 7.99 -17.99
N LYS A 164 -2.94 8.69 -19.03
CA LYS A 164 -2.95 10.16 -19.08
C LYS A 164 -4.36 10.77 -18.91
N PRO A 165 -5.43 10.23 -19.54
CA PRO A 165 -6.80 10.75 -19.34
C PRO A 165 -7.27 10.69 -17.89
N LEU A 166 -6.80 9.70 -17.11
CA LEU A 166 -7.15 9.56 -15.69
C LEU A 166 -6.75 10.78 -14.84
N ALA A 167 -5.87 11.66 -15.35
CA ALA A 167 -5.53 12.91 -14.69
C ALA A 167 -6.74 13.83 -14.53
N GLU A 168 -7.72 13.77 -15.44
CA GLU A 168 -8.97 14.53 -15.34
C GLU A 168 -9.81 14.05 -14.15
N THR A 169 -9.99 12.73 -14.01
CA THR A 169 -10.68 12.10 -12.87
C THR A 169 -9.93 12.29 -11.55
N ALA A 170 -8.60 12.30 -11.58
CA ALA A 170 -7.79 12.62 -10.39
C ALA A 170 -7.99 14.08 -9.94
N GLY A 171 -8.17 15.02 -10.88
CA GLY A 171 -8.35 16.43 -10.56
C GLY A 171 -7.15 17.03 -9.82
N SER A 172 -7.42 18.03 -8.96
CA SER A 172 -6.38 18.77 -8.22
C SER A 172 -6.05 18.18 -6.84
N ALA A 173 -6.86 17.25 -6.35
CA ALA A 173 -6.66 16.62 -5.06
C ALA A 173 -5.43 15.70 -5.09
N VAL A 174 -4.76 15.60 -3.94
CA VAL A 174 -3.51 14.84 -3.81
C VAL A 174 -3.84 13.37 -3.55
N ALA A 175 -3.15 12.47 -4.24
CA ALA A 175 -3.28 11.04 -3.98
C ALA A 175 -2.86 10.68 -2.54
N PRO A 176 -3.51 9.71 -1.87
CA PRO A 176 -4.64 8.92 -2.38
C PRO A 176 -6.04 9.53 -2.11
N LEU A 177 -6.15 10.79 -1.68
CA LEU A 177 -7.44 11.44 -1.34
C LEU A 177 -8.25 11.92 -2.55
N ASN A 178 -7.76 11.70 -3.76
CA ASN A 178 -8.44 12.17 -4.95
C ASN A 178 -9.51 11.16 -5.44
N PRO A 179 -10.44 11.58 -6.30
CA PRO A 179 -11.54 10.72 -6.74
C PRO A 179 -11.05 9.44 -7.44
N LEU A 180 -10.03 9.54 -8.31
CA LEU A 180 -9.45 8.38 -9.00
C LEU A 180 -8.98 7.29 -8.02
N TRP A 181 -8.21 7.66 -7.00
CA TRP A 181 -7.69 6.71 -6.00
C TRP A 181 -8.79 6.17 -5.08
N THR A 182 -9.79 6.99 -4.79
CA THR A 182 -10.97 6.58 -4.00
C THR A 182 -11.77 5.53 -4.76
N THR A 183 -12.09 5.78 -6.03
CA THR A 183 -12.78 4.83 -6.92
C THR A 183 -11.96 3.56 -7.09
N ALA A 184 -10.65 3.67 -7.30
CA ALA A 184 -9.77 2.50 -7.42
C ALA A 184 -9.80 1.60 -6.18
N ALA A 185 -9.75 2.18 -4.98
CA ALA A 185 -9.81 1.40 -3.75
C ALA A 185 -11.21 0.81 -3.50
N ARG A 186 -12.27 1.54 -3.87
CA ARG A 186 -13.65 1.16 -3.56
C ARG A 186 -14.22 0.16 -4.55
N GLU A 187 -14.20 0.51 -5.83
CA GLU A 187 -14.84 -0.22 -6.92
C GLU A 187 -13.87 -1.16 -7.65
N GLY A 188 -12.57 -0.87 -7.62
CA GLY A 188 -11.56 -1.65 -8.33
C GLY A 188 -11.78 -1.59 -9.84
N LEU A 189 -11.70 -2.75 -10.51
CA LEU A 189 -11.91 -2.86 -11.96
C LEU A 189 -13.38 -2.98 -12.38
N ALA A 190 -14.33 -2.82 -11.44
CA ALA A 190 -15.73 -2.62 -11.78
C ALA A 190 -15.97 -1.23 -12.39
N ASP A 191 -15.08 -0.26 -12.11
CA ASP A 191 -15.08 1.04 -12.76
C ASP A 191 -14.60 0.93 -14.23
N PRO A 192 -15.37 1.44 -15.22
CA PRO A 192 -15.02 1.30 -16.63
C PRO A 192 -13.73 2.00 -17.05
N GLU A 193 -13.41 3.16 -16.45
CA GLU A 193 -12.22 3.95 -16.82
C GLU A 193 -10.95 3.24 -16.34
N LEU A 194 -10.95 2.78 -15.08
CA LEU A 194 -9.87 1.99 -14.49
C LEU A 194 -9.72 0.63 -15.18
N ARG A 195 -10.83 -0.03 -15.54
CA ARG A 195 -10.80 -1.28 -16.32
C ARG A 195 -10.14 -1.07 -17.68
N ALA A 196 -10.54 -0.05 -18.43
CA ALA A 196 -9.94 0.24 -19.73
C ALA A 196 -8.43 0.52 -19.62
N ALA A 197 -8.02 1.31 -18.62
CA ALA A 197 -6.61 1.56 -18.36
C ALA A 197 -5.86 0.29 -17.95
N ALA A 198 -6.43 -0.56 -17.09
CA ALA A 198 -5.83 -1.82 -16.68
C ALA A 198 -5.68 -2.80 -17.86
N THR A 199 -6.71 -2.95 -18.70
CA THR A 199 -6.62 -3.77 -19.92
C THR A 199 -5.47 -3.30 -20.81
N ALA A 200 -5.40 -2.00 -21.09
CA ALA A 200 -4.30 -1.44 -21.88
C ALA A 200 -2.91 -1.65 -21.23
N CYS A 201 -2.82 -1.64 -19.90
CA CYS A 201 -1.59 -1.99 -19.19
C CYS A 201 -1.19 -3.45 -19.46
N PHE A 202 -2.10 -4.40 -19.26
CA PHE A 202 -1.80 -5.82 -19.40
C PHE A 202 -1.54 -6.22 -20.87
N ASP A 203 -2.26 -5.62 -21.82
CA ASP A 203 -2.01 -5.77 -23.26
C ASP A 203 -0.59 -5.31 -23.64
N ALA A 204 -0.10 -4.22 -23.03
CA ALA A 204 1.26 -3.74 -23.24
C ALA A 204 2.33 -4.59 -22.53
N VAL A 205 1.99 -5.19 -21.38
CA VAL A 205 2.90 -6.04 -20.60
C VAL A 205 3.22 -7.33 -21.35
N HIS A 206 2.25 -7.95 -22.02
CA HIS A 206 2.46 -9.25 -22.67
C HIS A 206 3.64 -9.27 -23.66
N PRO A 207 3.68 -8.44 -24.72
CA PRO A 207 4.82 -8.38 -25.64
C PRO A 207 6.09 -7.80 -24.99
N ALA A 208 5.96 -6.96 -23.94
CA ALA A 208 7.11 -6.44 -23.21
C ALA A 208 7.85 -7.53 -22.44
N LEU A 209 7.13 -8.44 -21.79
CA LEU A 209 7.74 -9.57 -21.10
C LEU A 209 8.52 -10.48 -22.06
N GLU A 210 8.05 -10.64 -23.30
CA GLU A 210 8.79 -11.37 -24.34
C GLU A 210 10.10 -10.66 -24.72
N ARG A 211 10.05 -9.35 -25.00
CA ARG A 211 11.24 -8.55 -25.32
C ARG A 211 12.25 -8.52 -24.17
N MET A 212 11.77 -8.57 -22.93
CA MET A 212 12.60 -8.59 -21.73
C MET A 212 13.16 -9.99 -21.40
N GLY A 213 12.78 -11.02 -22.16
CA GLY A 213 13.26 -12.39 -21.95
C GLY A 213 12.68 -13.05 -20.70
N ALA A 214 11.46 -12.67 -20.28
CA ALA A 214 10.78 -13.33 -19.17
C ALA A 214 10.47 -14.80 -19.50
N SER A 215 10.63 -15.69 -18.52
CA SER A 215 10.32 -17.12 -18.69
C SER A 215 8.84 -17.35 -19.05
N ASP A 216 8.57 -18.48 -19.70
CA ASP A 216 7.21 -18.93 -20.05
C ASP A 216 6.31 -19.01 -18.82
N GLY A 217 6.86 -19.42 -17.67
CA GLY A 217 6.15 -19.45 -16.40
C GLY A 217 5.64 -18.07 -16.00
N VAL A 218 6.50 -17.04 -16.01
CA VAL A 218 6.10 -15.66 -15.68
C VAL A 218 5.09 -15.13 -16.68
N ARG A 219 5.31 -15.34 -17.99
CA ARG A 219 4.38 -14.92 -19.04
C ARG A 219 3.01 -15.57 -18.88
N GLY A 220 2.98 -16.87 -18.60
CA GLY A 220 1.76 -17.64 -18.31
C GLY A 220 1.03 -17.11 -17.08
N THR A 221 1.72 -16.94 -15.94
CA THR A 221 1.09 -16.42 -14.71
C THR A 221 0.48 -15.03 -14.90
N VAL A 222 1.13 -14.15 -15.67
CA VAL A 222 0.59 -12.82 -15.99
C VAL A 222 -0.63 -12.91 -16.90
N ALA A 223 -0.60 -13.78 -17.92
CA ALA A 223 -1.74 -14.01 -18.81
C ALA A 223 -2.94 -14.58 -18.04
N ASP A 224 -2.73 -15.59 -17.18
CA ASP A 224 -3.77 -16.18 -16.35
C ASP A 224 -4.41 -15.14 -15.41
N PHE A 225 -3.60 -14.25 -14.83
CA PHE A 225 -4.11 -13.15 -14.01
C PHE A 225 -4.94 -12.16 -14.84
N ALA A 226 -4.46 -11.79 -16.03
CA ALA A 226 -5.18 -10.88 -16.92
C ALA A 226 -6.55 -11.45 -17.31
N ASP A 227 -6.60 -12.73 -17.69
CA ASP A 227 -7.84 -13.42 -18.08
C ASP A 227 -8.80 -13.62 -16.91
N ARG A 228 -8.27 -13.98 -15.74
CA ARG A 228 -9.09 -14.23 -14.54
C ARG A 228 -9.72 -12.96 -14.00
N TYR A 229 -8.96 -11.86 -13.98
CA TYR A 229 -9.33 -10.63 -13.30
C TYR A 229 -9.57 -9.47 -14.26
N VAL A 230 -8.54 -9.00 -14.94
CA VAL A 230 -8.55 -7.73 -15.70
C VAL A 230 -9.57 -7.75 -16.84
N ALA A 231 -9.54 -8.80 -17.68
CA ALA A 231 -10.46 -8.98 -18.80
C ALA A 231 -11.93 -8.99 -18.38
N ARG A 232 -12.19 -9.45 -17.14
CA ARG A 232 -13.54 -9.59 -16.56
C ARG A 232 -13.96 -8.40 -15.70
N GLY A 233 -13.12 -7.37 -15.56
CA GLY A 233 -13.40 -6.23 -14.66
C GLY A 233 -13.43 -6.64 -13.19
N ARG A 234 -12.61 -7.63 -12.81
CA ARG A 234 -12.52 -8.19 -11.47
C ARG A 234 -11.12 -7.99 -10.89
N CYS A 235 -10.96 -8.24 -9.60
CA CYS A 235 -9.70 -8.22 -8.88
C CYS A 235 -9.64 -9.37 -7.84
N PRO A 236 -8.47 -9.67 -7.25
CA PRO A 236 -8.34 -10.73 -6.25
C PRO A 236 -9.33 -10.66 -5.08
N ALA A 237 -9.71 -9.45 -4.65
CA ALA A 237 -10.72 -9.23 -3.61
C ALA A 237 -12.10 -9.85 -3.93
N ASP A 238 -12.40 -10.10 -5.21
CA ASP A 238 -13.67 -10.70 -5.66
C ASP A 238 -13.73 -12.21 -5.49
N ASP A 239 -12.59 -12.86 -5.29
CA ASP A 239 -12.51 -14.31 -5.08
C ASP A 239 -12.45 -14.68 -3.59
N LEU A 240 -12.31 -13.70 -2.69
CA LEU A 240 -12.23 -13.99 -1.27
C LEU A 240 -13.61 -14.37 -0.71
N PRO A 241 -13.71 -15.54 -0.05
CA PRO A 241 -14.96 -16.02 0.53
C PRO A 241 -15.34 -15.17 1.73
N ASP A 242 -16.64 -15.09 2.03
CA ASP A 242 -17.10 -14.41 3.22
C ASP A 242 -16.55 -15.09 4.49
N PRO A 243 -16.13 -14.32 5.49
CA PRO A 243 -15.57 -14.85 6.72
C PRO A 243 -16.53 -15.76 7.49
N ASP A 244 -17.85 -15.59 7.33
CA ASP A 244 -18.85 -16.52 7.87
C ASP A 244 -18.85 -17.89 7.14
N ALA A 245 -18.30 -17.96 5.92
CA ALA A 245 -18.02 -19.24 5.25
C ALA A 245 -16.76 -19.91 5.83
N LEU A 246 -15.80 -19.15 6.39
CA LEU A 246 -14.60 -19.70 7.06
C LEU A 246 -14.90 -20.28 8.46
N THR A 247 -16.11 -20.11 8.97
CA THR A 247 -16.60 -20.79 10.19
C THR A 247 -17.18 -22.18 9.92
N ASP A 248 -17.24 -22.65 8.67
CA ASP A 248 -17.49 -24.06 8.39
C ASP A 248 -16.21 -24.87 8.73
N PRO A 249 -16.24 -25.72 9.77
CA PRO A 249 -15.09 -26.53 10.15
C PRO A 249 -14.61 -27.43 9.01
N ALA A 250 -15.49 -27.77 8.05
CA ALA A 250 -15.16 -28.59 6.90
C ALA A 250 -14.09 -27.94 6.01
N LEU A 251 -14.08 -26.61 5.88
CA LEU A 251 -13.09 -25.87 5.06
C LEU A 251 -11.73 -25.70 5.75
N LEU A 252 -11.62 -26.05 7.03
CA LEU A 252 -10.33 -26.14 7.76
C LEU A 252 -9.73 -27.55 7.69
N THR A 253 -10.44 -28.51 7.12
CA THR A 253 -10.02 -29.90 6.93
C THR A 253 -9.95 -30.22 5.45
N GLU A 254 -8.86 -29.82 4.80
CA GLU A 254 -8.35 -30.57 3.65
C GLU A 254 -7.60 -31.79 4.21
N PRO A 255 -8.08 -33.03 4.04
CA PRO A 255 -7.35 -34.22 4.46
C PRO A 255 -6.36 -34.59 3.34
N GLY A 256 -5.10 -34.19 3.47
CA GLY A 256 -4.10 -34.56 2.46
C GLY A 256 -2.62 -34.46 2.82
N LEU A 257 -2.24 -33.96 4.02
CA LEU A 257 -0.82 -33.73 4.34
C LEU A 257 -0.36 -34.33 5.66
N LEU A 258 -0.98 -35.43 6.13
CA LEU A 258 -0.55 -36.13 7.34
C LEU A 258 -0.25 -37.63 7.15
N ASP A 259 -0.39 -38.19 5.95
CA ASP A 259 0.03 -39.57 5.65
C ASP A 259 1.30 -39.58 4.80
N ALA A 260 2.44 -39.31 5.44
CA ALA A 260 3.73 -39.74 4.93
C ALA A 260 4.57 -40.27 6.11
N PRO A 261 4.69 -41.60 6.30
CA PRO A 261 5.55 -42.15 7.33
C PRO A 261 6.99 -42.23 6.81
N GLY A 262 7.92 -41.55 7.47
CA GLY A 262 9.34 -41.93 7.38
C GLY A 262 10.38 -40.82 7.55
N LEU A 263 11.06 -40.86 8.70
CA LEU A 263 12.45 -40.47 8.95
C LEU A 263 12.79 -38.98 9.14
N LEU A 264 12.56 -38.50 10.36
CA LEU A 264 13.47 -37.59 11.06
C LEU A 264 14.21 -38.37 12.18
N THR A 265 15.45 -38.77 11.94
CA THR A 265 16.43 -39.02 13.00
C THR A 265 17.80 -38.51 12.57
N GLY A 266 18.19 -37.34 13.09
CA GLY A 266 19.54 -36.78 12.99
C GLY A 266 19.73 -35.69 14.05
N PRO A 267 20.86 -35.65 14.78
CA PRO A 267 21.04 -34.78 15.94
C PRO A 267 21.33 -33.31 15.55
N LEU A 268 20.85 -32.38 16.38
CA LEU A 268 21.09 -30.93 16.26
C LEU A 268 22.55 -30.56 16.61
N PRO A 269 23.20 -29.61 15.91
CA PRO A 269 24.49 -29.07 16.30
C PRO A 269 24.35 -28.00 17.41
N PRO A 270 25.34 -27.85 18.32
CA PRO A 270 25.27 -26.89 19.43
C PRO A 270 25.87 -25.52 19.07
N GLY A 271 25.26 -24.44 19.58
CA GLY A 271 25.93 -23.14 19.69
C GLY A 271 25.03 -21.90 19.60
N ALA A 272 24.44 -21.48 20.71
CA ALA A 272 24.12 -20.07 20.97
C ALA A 272 24.10 -19.83 22.51
N PRO A 273 24.69 -18.74 23.03
CA PRO A 273 24.94 -18.56 24.46
C PRO A 273 23.69 -18.14 25.23
N GLY A 274 23.58 -18.67 26.44
CA GLY A 274 22.40 -18.59 27.30
C GLY A 274 22.11 -17.23 27.90
N VAL A 275 20.82 -16.93 28.01
CA VAL A 275 20.28 -15.87 28.88
C VAL A 275 19.72 -16.58 30.11
N SER A 276 20.37 -16.40 31.27
CA SER A 276 19.85 -16.87 32.56
C SER A 276 18.75 -15.94 33.09
N PRO A 277 17.75 -16.47 33.83
CA PRO A 277 16.56 -15.74 34.21
C PRO A 277 16.72 -15.11 35.60
N HIS A 278 16.43 -13.81 35.73
CA HIS A 278 16.07 -13.22 37.02
C HIS A 278 14.93 -12.22 36.84
N SER A 279 13.73 -12.65 37.27
CA SER A 279 12.66 -11.78 37.74
C SER A 279 12.61 -11.88 39.27
N PRO A 280 12.16 -10.82 39.95
CA PRO A 280 11.06 -11.03 40.87
C PRO A 280 9.95 -9.98 40.73
N GLY A 281 8.71 -10.49 40.68
CA GLY A 281 7.55 -9.94 41.40
C GLY A 281 6.93 -8.62 40.93
N ARG A 282 5.83 -8.72 40.18
CA ARG A 282 4.73 -7.73 40.23
C ARG A 282 3.39 -8.46 40.44
N PRO A 283 2.49 -7.96 41.31
CA PRO A 283 1.21 -8.61 41.59
C PRO A 283 0.21 -8.40 40.44
N PRO A 284 -0.82 -9.26 40.32
CA PRO A 284 -1.76 -9.23 39.21
C PRO A 284 -2.71 -8.03 39.28
N TYR A 285 -2.96 -7.39 38.13
CA TYR A 285 -3.99 -6.38 37.96
C TYR A 285 -5.38 -6.98 38.24
N SER A 286 -6.03 -6.48 39.28
CA SER A 286 -7.45 -6.72 39.56
C SER A 286 -8.31 -6.17 38.42
N ARG A 287 -9.27 -6.98 37.95
CA ARG A 287 -10.38 -6.55 37.10
C ARG A 287 -11.24 -5.55 37.88
N ALA A 288 -11.24 -4.30 37.44
CA ALA A 288 -12.30 -3.35 37.77
C ALA A 288 -13.27 -3.31 36.60
N SER A 289 -14.39 -4.01 36.77
CA SER A 289 -15.65 -3.75 36.08
C SER A 289 -16.18 -2.38 36.55
N ASP A 290 -17.01 -1.76 35.70
CA ASP A 290 -17.76 -0.51 35.91
C ASP A 290 -17.11 0.79 35.38
N ALA A 291 -17.34 1.03 34.08
CA ALA A 291 -17.42 2.38 33.52
C ALA A 291 -18.64 2.44 32.57
N PRO A 292 -19.45 3.52 32.60
CA PRO A 292 -20.69 3.62 31.85
C PRO A 292 -20.44 3.81 30.34
N GLY A 293 -21.36 3.29 29.53
CA GLY A 293 -21.28 3.30 28.06
C GLY A 293 -21.25 4.71 27.44
N PRO A 294 -20.81 4.81 26.17
CA PRO A 294 -20.66 6.10 25.49
C PRO A 294 -22.02 6.76 25.22
N PRO A 295 -22.12 8.11 25.28
CA PRO A 295 -23.35 8.82 25.01
C PRO A 295 -23.74 8.77 23.52
N ALA A 296 -25.06 8.74 23.28
CA ALA A 296 -25.67 8.69 21.95
C ALA A 296 -25.36 9.95 21.11
N LEU A 297 -25.08 9.74 19.82
CA LEU A 297 -24.92 10.79 18.82
C LEU A 297 -26.27 11.50 18.55
N PRO A 298 -26.29 12.85 18.41
CA PRO A 298 -27.50 13.58 18.05
C PRO A 298 -27.85 13.39 16.56
N PRO A 299 -29.15 13.48 16.19
CA PRO A 299 -29.58 13.27 14.81
C PRO A 299 -29.16 14.41 13.87
N HIS A 300 -28.75 14.05 12.66
CA HIS A 300 -28.51 14.97 11.55
C HIS A 300 -29.78 15.75 11.18
N PRO A 301 -29.75 17.08 11.02
CA PRO A 301 -30.83 17.80 10.35
C PRO A 301 -30.65 17.66 8.83
N GLY A 302 -31.66 17.06 8.20
CA GLY A 302 -31.77 16.97 6.75
C GLY A 302 -32.11 18.32 6.10
N LYS A 303 -31.62 18.46 4.86
CA LYS A 303 -32.09 19.27 3.73
C LYS A 303 -33.02 20.47 4.02
N ALA A 304 -32.55 21.65 3.64
CA ALA A 304 -33.39 22.71 3.11
C ALA A 304 -32.86 23.13 1.73
N ALA A 305 -33.77 23.19 0.77
CA ALA A 305 -33.59 23.70 -0.58
C ALA A 305 -33.89 25.20 -0.65
N SER A 306 -33.50 25.81 -1.78
CA SER A 306 -33.94 27.08 -2.38
C SER A 306 -33.18 28.36 -1.97
N ALA A 307 -32.28 28.81 -2.85
CA ALA A 307 -32.52 29.92 -3.81
C ALA A 307 -31.33 29.99 -4.80
#